data_AF-A0A258KZY0-F1
#
_entry.id   AF-A0A258KZY0-F1
#
_cell.length_a   1.000
_cell.length_b   1.000
_cell.length_c   1.000
_cell.angle_alpha   90.00
_cell.angle_beta   90.00
_cell.angle_gamma   90.00
#
_symmetry.space_group_name_H-M   'P 1'
#
loop_
_entity.id
_entity.type
_entity.pdbx_description
1 polymer ?
#
loop_
_entity_poly.entity_id
_entity_poly.type
_entity_poly.pdbx_seq_one_letter_code
_entity_poly.pdbx_strand_id
1 'polypeptide(L)'
;MTVWAGVIGACAAAGTLVGAVQPAVAQELSEKSVRSFMDYAWSLTPQQFSKQDGTVIVIDKKKRDDVMVPMDVAREVIRVGRLSAHAQICSLPDHQVINHRSLMKREEEKKSWSDQQLVYINQLHLTTVMLLTGRIRVVESEGDKEVVVDDGKASQKTCTDEERKKVQDTITAYVQSGPNFKVNVAPVAGAPAGGAAPAAAPAAAPAAAKAAPAAAAAPAATGSTTVVPKSQ
;
A
#
# COMPACT_ATOMS: atom_id res chain seq x y z
N MET A 1 78.04 -17.19 9.95
CA MET A 1 77.76 -17.03 11.38
C MET A 1 77.33 -15.59 11.63
N THR A 2 76.34 -15.42 12.51
CA THR A 2 76.02 -14.20 13.29
C THR A 2 75.40 -12.98 12.58
N VAL A 3 74.06 -13.08 12.48
CA VAL A 3 72.97 -12.14 12.82
C VAL A 3 73.34 -10.94 13.75
N TRP A 4 72.70 -9.78 13.51
CA TRP A 4 71.94 -8.86 14.42
C TRP A 4 71.96 -7.43 13.84
N ALA A 5 70.87 -6.90 13.27
CA ALA A 5 69.65 -6.34 13.87
C ALA A 5 69.78 -4.86 14.30
N GLY A 6 68.93 -4.01 13.69
CA GLY A 6 68.28 -2.90 14.39
C GLY A 6 68.61 -1.48 13.92
N VAL A 7 67.75 -0.92 13.05
CA VAL A 7 67.30 0.47 13.20
C VAL A 7 65.81 0.52 12.88
N ILE A 8 65.03 0.83 13.92
CA ILE A 8 63.60 1.14 13.87
C ILE A 8 63.46 2.51 13.22
N GLY A 9 62.83 2.57 12.04
CA GLY A 9 62.44 3.79 11.36
C GLY A 9 60.94 3.76 11.11
N ALA A 10 60.18 4.32 12.04
CA ALA A 10 58.79 4.70 11.81
C ALA A 10 58.74 5.80 10.76
N CYS A 11 57.97 5.63 9.67
CA CYS A 11 57.27 6.71 8.98
C CYS A 11 56.41 6.18 7.82
N ALA A 12 55.25 6.83 7.68
CA ALA A 12 54.38 6.90 6.49
C ALA A 12 53.46 5.70 6.20
N ALA A 13 52.37 5.69 6.97
CA ALA A 13 51.06 5.31 6.44
C ALA A 13 50.73 6.12 5.17
N ALA A 14 50.49 5.43 4.07
CA ALA A 14 49.67 5.90 2.95
C ALA A 14 49.09 4.67 2.22
N GLY A 15 48.43 3.80 2.98
CA GLY A 15 47.51 2.83 2.41
C GLY A 15 46.29 3.59 1.90
N THR A 16 46.30 3.98 0.63
CA THR A 16 45.10 4.43 -0.07
C THR A 16 44.13 3.25 -0.14
N LEU A 17 43.30 3.12 0.90
CA LEU A 17 42.02 2.43 0.79
C LEU A 17 41.18 3.29 -0.16
N VAL A 18 41.33 3.03 -1.46
CA VAL A 18 40.31 3.38 -2.44
C VAL A 18 39.14 2.45 -2.15
N GLY A 19 38.39 2.77 -1.09
CA GLY A 19 37.08 2.22 -0.87
C GLY A 19 36.27 2.57 -2.10
N ALA A 20 35.93 1.57 -2.90
CA ALA A 20 34.91 1.71 -3.91
C ALA A 20 33.66 2.21 -3.19
N VAL A 21 33.38 3.50 -3.30
CA VAL A 21 32.05 4.04 -3.06
C VAL A 21 31.22 3.46 -4.18
N GLN A 22 30.75 2.22 -3.98
CA GLN A 22 29.68 1.71 -4.80
C GLN A 22 28.55 2.72 -4.64
N PRO A 23 27.97 3.23 -5.74
CA PRO A 23 26.77 4.04 -5.62
C PRO A 23 25.79 3.21 -4.79
N ALA A 24 25.11 3.85 -3.85
CA ALA A 24 23.97 3.27 -3.16
C ALA A 24 22.83 3.06 -4.17
N VAL A 25 23.04 2.16 -5.14
CA VAL A 25 21.98 1.54 -5.92
C VAL A 25 21.17 0.77 -4.89
N ALA A 26 20.02 1.36 -4.55
CA ALA A 26 18.90 0.76 -3.84
C ALA A 26 19.30 -0.39 -2.89
N GLN A 27 19.30 -0.16 -1.57
CA GLN A 27 19.14 -1.27 -0.63
C GLN A 27 17.93 -2.09 -1.10
N GLU A 28 18.22 -3.20 -1.77
CA GLU A 28 17.23 -4.16 -2.22
C GLU A 28 16.45 -4.56 -0.98
N LEU A 29 15.13 -4.45 -1.06
CA LEU A 29 14.28 -4.81 0.05
C LEU A 29 14.54 -6.26 0.41
N SER A 30 14.85 -6.53 1.68
CA SER A 30 14.98 -7.90 2.16
C SER A 30 13.70 -8.67 1.83
N GLU A 31 13.82 -9.94 1.44
CA GLU A 31 12.64 -10.75 1.09
C GLU A 31 11.60 -10.77 2.21
N LYS A 32 12.06 -10.79 3.46
CA LYS A 32 11.19 -10.72 4.63
C LYS A 32 10.37 -9.43 4.65
N SER A 33 11.00 -8.28 4.39
CA SER A 33 10.30 -6.99 4.29
C SER A 33 9.28 -7.01 3.16
N VAL A 34 9.65 -7.50 1.97
CA VAL A 34 8.75 -7.59 0.81
C VAL A 34 7.53 -8.44 1.15
N ARG A 35 7.73 -9.64 1.72
CA ARG A 35 6.64 -10.51 2.17
C ARG A 35 5.73 -9.82 3.17
N SER A 36 6.28 -9.09 4.14
CA SER A 36 5.45 -8.33 5.10
C SER A 36 4.58 -7.29 4.42
N PHE A 37 5.11 -6.50 3.47
CA PHE A 37 4.27 -5.57 2.69
C PHE A 37 3.18 -6.31 1.91
N MET A 38 3.51 -7.44 1.31
CA MET A 38 2.58 -8.27 0.57
C MET A 38 1.47 -8.86 1.47
N ASP A 39 1.81 -9.29 2.68
CA ASP A 39 0.87 -9.77 3.71
C ASP A 39 -0.10 -8.66 4.14
N TYR A 40 0.41 -7.47 4.45
CA TYR A 40 -0.42 -6.30 4.78
C TYR A 40 -1.30 -5.86 3.62
N ALA A 41 -0.79 -5.91 2.38
CA ALA A 41 -1.59 -5.61 1.21
C ALA A 41 -2.72 -6.62 1.04
N TRP A 42 -2.44 -7.91 1.27
CA TRP A 42 -3.44 -8.96 1.19
C TRP A 42 -4.53 -8.79 2.24
N SER A 43 -4.19 -8.47 3.50
CA SER A 43 -5.19 -8.25 4.54
C SER A 43 -6.12 -7.08 4.22
N LEU A 44 -5.60 -6.04 3.56
CA LEU A 44 -6.36 -4.84 3.19
C LEU A 44 -7.08 -4.92 1.83
N THR A 45 -6.79 -5.94 1.01
CA THR A 45 -7.48 -6.12 -0.28
C THR A 45 -8.97 -6.42 -0.01
N PRO A 46 -9.94 -5.74 -0.63
CA PRO A 46 -11.36 -6.06 -0.41
C PRO A 46 -11.74 -7.39 -1.09
N GLN A 47 -12.82 -8.04 -0.64
CA GLN A 47 -13.36 -9.24 -1.33
C GLN A 47 -14.01 -8.92 -2.68
N GLN A 48 -14.45 -7.68 -2.86
CA GLN A 48 -15.07 -7.21 -4.09
C GLN A 48 -14.50 -5.85 -4.46
N PHE A 49 -14.20 -5.65 -5.73
CA PHE A 49 -13.69 -4.40 -6.26
C PHE A 49 -14.49 -4.01 -7.50
N SER A 50 -15.10 -2.82 -7.47
CA SER A 50 -15.83 -2.28 -8.60
C SER A 50 -14.92 -1.36 -9.41
N LYS A 51 -14.71 -1.70 -10.68
CA LYS A 51 -14.04 -0.82 -11.65
C LYS A 51 -14.93 0.37 -11.99
N GLN A 52 -14.34 1.42 -12.56
CA GLN A 52 -15.06 2.60 -13.04
C GLN A 52 -16.02 2.30 -14.20
N ASP A 53 -15.81 1.18 -14.90
CA ASP A 53 -16.68 0.67 -15.97
C ASP A 53 -17.91 -0.09 -15.45
N GLY A 54 -18.06 -0.24 -14.13
CA GLY A 54 -19.16 -0.98 -13.50
C GLY A 54 -18.92 -2.48 -13.35
N THR A 55 -17.80 -3.03 -13.84
CA THR A 55 -17.43 -4.43 -13.67
C THR A 55 -17.02 -4.69 -12.22
N VAL A 56 -17.59 -5.72 -11.61
CA VAL A 56 -17.25 -6.15 -10.25
C VAL A 56 -16.30 -7.34 -10.32
N ILE A 57 -15.10 -7.17 -9.78
CA ILE A 57 -14.13 -8.24 -9.59
C ILE A 57 -14.36 -8.83 -8.20
N VAL A 58 -14.64 -10.13 -8.14
CA VAL A 58 -14.71 -10.89 -6.88
C VAL A 58 -13.36 -11.54 -6.63
N ILE A 59 -12.78 -11.28 -5.46
CA ILE A 59 -11.49 -11.82 -5.01
C ILE A 59 -11.76 -12.90 -3.98
N ASP A 60 -11.40 -14.14 -4.30
CA ASP A 60 -11.50 -15.25 -3.36
C ASP A 60 -10.34 -15.18 -2.35
N LYS A 61 -10.68 -14.77 -1.12
CA LYS A 61 -9.72 -14.66 -0.01
C LYS A 61 -9.10 -15.99 0.42
N LYS A 62 -9.65 -17.12 -0.01
CA LYS A 62 -9.08 -18.45 0.24
C LYS A 62 -8.03 -18.84 -0.80
N LYS A 63 -8.02 -18.19 -1.95
CA LYS A 63 -7.10 -18.46 -3.07
C LYS A 63 -6.08 -17.36 -3.23
N ARG A 64 -5.33 -17.13 -2.15
CA ARG A 64 -4.30 -16.09 -2.08
C ARG A 64 -3.27 -16.25 -3.21
N ASP A 65 -2.80 -17.47 -3.44
CA ASP A 65 -1.71 -17.74 -4.38
C ASP A 65 -2.07 -17.43 -5.84
N ASP A 66 -3.36 -17.46 -6.20
CA ASP A 66 -3.86 -17.09 -7.53
C ASP A 66 -3.80 -15.57 -7.78
N VAL A 67 -3.73 -14.77 -6.70
CA VAL A 67 -3.81 -13.30 -6.73
C VAL A 67 -2.46 -12.65 -6.44
N MET A 68 -1.58 -13.32 -5.70
CA MET A 68 -0.26 -12.79 -5.39
C MET A 68 0.59 -12.66 -6.65
N VAL A 69 1.36 -11.57 -6.71
CA VAL A 69 2.37 -11.38 -7.74
C VAL A 69 3.72 -11.95 -7.30
N PRO A 70 4.60 -12.31 -8.26
CA PRO A 70 5.98 -12.70 -7.97
C PRO A 70 6.76 -11.66 -7.14
N MET A 71 7.77 -12.13 -6.40
CA MET A 71 8.55 -11.31 -5.45
C MET A 71 9.30 -10.15 -6.12
N ASP A 72 9.80 -10.35 -7.33
CA ASP A 72 10.45 -9.32 -8.15
C ASP A 72 9.48 -8.19 -8.52
N VAL A 73 8.26 -8.55 -8.95
CA VAL A 73 7.19 -7.57 -9.23
C VAL A 73 6.80 -6.85 -7.95
N ALA A 74 6.63 -7.57 -6.85
CA ALA A 74 6.31 -6.96 -5.55
C ALA A 74 7.39 -5.96 -5.09
N ARG A 75 8.69 -6.28 -5.28
CA ARG A 75 9.79 -5.36 -4.98
C ARG A 75 9.68 -4.06 -5.78
N GLU A 76 9.37 -4.17 -7.07
CA GLU A 76 9.17 -3.00 -7.94
C GLU A 76 7.98 -2.17 -7.44
N VAL A 77 6.82 -2.79 -7.22
CA VAL A 77 5.61 -2.12 -6.74
C VAL A 77 5.87 -1.38 -5.42
N ILE A 78 6.57 -2.00 -4.47
CA ILE A 78 6.90 -1.37 -3.17
C ILE A 78 7.91 -0.23 -3.38
N ARG A 79 8.88 -0.37 -4.27
CA ARG A 79 9.82 0.72 -4.60
C ARG A 79 9.09 1.93 -5.16
N VAL A 80 8.15 1.71 -6.08
CA VAL A 80 7.30 2.77 -6.63
C VAL A 80 6.38 3.36 -5.56
N GLY A 81 5.82 2.53 -4.68
CA GLY A 81 5.04 2.97 -3.53
C GLY A 81 5.84 3.89 -2.59
N ARG A 82 7.12 3.58 -2.34
CA ARG A 82 8.04 4.45 -1.59
C ARG A 82 8.24 5.81 -2.26
N LEU A 83 8.40 5.85 -3.58
CA LEU A 83 8.52 7.12 -4.32
C LEU A 83 7.22 7.93 -4.22
N SER A 84 6.06 7.29 -4.34
CA SER A 84 4.76 7.93 -4.13
C SER A 84 4.58 8.46 -2.70
N ALA A 85 5.07 7.73 -1.68
CA ALA A 85 5.06 8.20 -0.30
C ALA A 85 5.93 9.44 -0.11
N HIS A 86 7.15 9.46 -0.67
CA HIS A 86 8.00 10.64 -0.65
C HIS A 86 7.38 11.83 -1.37
N ALA A 87 6.75 11.62 -2.54
CA ALA A 87 6.01 12.67 -3.23
C ALA A 87 4.89 13.25 -2.35
N GLN A 88 4.15 12.39 -1.64
CA GLN A 88 3.09 12.83 -0.74
C GLN A 88 3.64 13.65 0.44
N ILE A 89 4.74 13.19 1.08
CA ILE A 89 5.41 13.92 2.16
C ILE A 89 5.91 15.28 1.67
N CYS A 90 6.47 15.33 0.46
CA CYS A 90 6.99 16.54 -0.15
C CYS A 90 5.92 17.42 -0.82
N SER A 91 4.63 17.13 -0.66
CA SER A 91 3.51 17.88 -1.25
C SER A 91 3.59 17.99 -2.79
N LEU A 92 3.93 16.88 -3.45
CA LEU A 92 4.02 16.74 -4.91
C LEU A 92 2.91 15.80 -5.44
N PRO A 93 1.63 16.20 -5.39
CA PRO A 93 0.50 15.32 -5.73
C PRO A 93 0.53 14.85 -7.18
N ASP A 94 0.88 15.73 -8.13
CA ASP A 94 0.95 15.35 -9.55
C ASP A 94 2.00 14.26 -9.79
N HIS A 95 3.14 14.37 -9.12
CA HIS A 95 4.23 13.39 -9.19
C HIS A 95 3.81 12.05 -8.59
N GLN A 96 3.07 12.06 -7.48
CA GLN A 96 2.50 10.85 -6.90
C GLN A 96 1.57 10.14 -7.90
N VAL A 97 0.68 10.90 -8.57
CA VAL A 97 -0.29 10.38 -9.53
C VAL A 97 0.39 9.82 -10.78
N ILE A 98 1.30 10.56 -11.41
CA ILE A 98 1.99 10.06 -12.62
C ILE A 98 2.88 8.86 -12.30
N ASN A 99 3.51 8.83 -11.12
CA ASN A 99 4.32 7.69 -10.67
C ASN A 99 3.46 6.41 -10.59
N HIS A 100 2.33 6.47 -9.89
CA HIS A 100 1.42 5.33 -9.75
C HIS A 100 0.79 4.92 -11.09
N ARG A 101 0.27 5.87 -11.88
CA ARG A 101 -0.27 5.58 -13.21
C ARG A 101 0.75 4.91 -14.11
N SER A 102 2.01 5.33 -14.01
CA SER A 102 3.08 4.74 -14.80
C SER A 102 3.38 3.29 -14.47
N LEU A 103 3.32 2.92 -13.19
CA LEU A 103 3.35 1.53 -12.76
C LEU A 103 2.16 0.74 -13.31
N MET A 104 0.93 1.22 -13.08
CA MET A 104 -0.27 0.46 -13.48
C MET A 104 -0.31 0.20 -14.99
N LYS A 105 0.00 1.22 -15.80
CA LYS A 105 0.06 1.06 -17.26
C LYS A 105 1.12 0.05 -17.69
N ARG A 106 2.30 0.04 -17.05
CA ARG A 106 3.36 -0.94 -17.31
C ARG A 106 2.89 -2.35 -17.06
N GLU A 107 2.22 -2.58 -15.94
CA GLU A 107 1.71 -3.90 -15.59
C GLU A 107 0.56 -4.34 -16.51
N GLU A 108 -0.35 -3.42 -16.87
CA GLU A 108 -1.42 -3.69 -17.83
C GLU A 108 -0.88 -4.06 -19.23
N GLU A 109 0.15 -3.35 -19.70
CA GLU A 109 0.75 -3.61 -21.02
C GLU A 109 1.51 -4.94 -21.12
N LYS A 110 1.95 -5.51 -19.99
CA LYS A 110 2.51 -6.86 -19.95
C LYS A 110 1.49 -7.93 -20.35
N LYS A 111 0.19 -7.66 -20.20
CA LYS A 111 -0.93 -8.58 -20.52
C LYS A 111 -0.82 -9.97 -19.89
N SER A 112 0.00 -10.10 -18.85
CA SER A 112 0.29 -11.35 -18.14
C SER A 112 -0.48 -11.47 -16.83
N TRP A 113 -1.19 -10.41 -16.42
CA TRP A 113 -1.89 -10.35 -15.15
C TRP A 113 -3.38 -10.57 -15.32
N SER A 114 -3.95 -11.33 -14.38
CA SER A 114 -5.39 -11.34 -14.20
C SER A 114 -5.88 -10.01 -13.62
N ASP A 115 -7.17 -9.76 -13.79
CA ASP A 115 -7.85 -8.62 -13.17
C ASP A 115 -7.67 -8.58 -11.63
N GLN A 116 -7.66 -9.74 -10.97
CA GLN A 116 -7.42 -9.84 -9.53
C GLN A 116 -5.99 -9.46 -9.16
N GLN A 117 -5.00 -9.88 -9.96
CA GLN A 117 -3.61 -9.51 -9.76
C GLN A 117 -3.36 -8.01 -9.98
N LEU A 118 -4.03 -7.38 -10.95
CA LEU A 118 -3.97 -5.93 -11.14
C LEU A 118 -4.57 -5.17 -9.95
N VAL A 119 -5.70 -5.64 -9.39
CA VAL A 119 -6.25 -5.07 -8.15
C VAL A 119 -5.26 -5.23 -7.00
N TYR A 120 -4.60 -6.39 -6.89
CA TYR A 120 -3.61 -6.63 -5.86
C TYR A 120 -2.36 -5.76 -6.00
N ILE A 121 -1.84 -5.55 -7.22
CA ILE A 121 -0.74 -4.63 -7.51
C ILE A 121 -1.09 -3.21 -7.05
N ASN A 122 -2.28 -2.73 -7.41
CA ASN A 122 -2.78 -1.43 -6.97
C ASN A 122 -2.85 -1.36 -5.42
N GLN A 123 -3.39 -2.40 -4.79
CA GLN A 123 -3.51 -2.44 -3.34
C GLN A 123 -2.14 -2.47 -2.64
N LEU A 124 -1.17 -3.22 -3.18
CA LEU A 124 0.19 -3.28 -2.65
C LEU A 124 0.87 -1.92 -2.70
N HIS A 125 0.68 -1.17 -3.79
CA HIS A 125 1.15 0.21 -3.90
C HIS A 125 0.50 1.10 -2.84
N LEU A 126 -0.84 1.11 -2.76
CA LEU A 126 -1.58 1.93 -1.80
C LEU A 126 -1.20 1.63 -0.36
N THR A 127 -1.14 0.35 0.01
CA THR A 127 -0.71 -0.09 1.35
C THR A 127 0.70 0.39 1.66
N THR A 128 1.62 0.31 0.71
CA THR A 128 2.98 0.84 0.88
C THR A 128 2.96 2.34 1.17
N VAL A 129 2.19 3.13 0.42
CA VAL A 129 2.07 4.58 0.64
C VAL A 129 1.47 4.88 2.01
N MET A 130 0.40 4.17 2.40
CA MET A 130 -0.28 4.38 3.68
C MET A 130 0.63 4.07 4.88
N LEU A 131 1.35 2.94 4.84
CA LEU A 131 2.30 2.55 5.89
C LEU A 131 3.43 3.56 6.04
N LEU A 132 3.96 4.09 4.93
CA LEU A 132 5.11 5.00 4.96
C LEU A 132 4.75 6.45 5.28
N THR A 133 3.51 6.86 5.00
CA THR A 133 3.02 8.21 5.32
C THR A 133 2.39 8.29 6.71
N GLY A 134 2.40 7.19 7.46
CA GLY A 134 1.92 7.13 8.85
C GLY A 134 0.39 7.19 8.98
N ARG A 135 -0.36 6.90 7.91
CA ARG A 135 -1.83 6.83 7.94
C ARG A 135 -2.36 5.50 8.51
N ILE A 136 -1.47 4.58 8.86
CA ILE A 136 -1.78 3.29 9.48
C ILE A 136 -0.84 3.13 10.68
N ARG A 137 -1.40 2.93 11.88
CA ARG A 137 -0.66 2.45 13.06
C ARG A 137 -1.01 0.99 13.28
N VAL A 138 0.00 0.13 13.34
CA VAL A 138 -0.19 -1.26 13.80
C VAL A 138 -0.37 -1.19 15.30
N VAL A 139 -1.59 -1.42 15.79
CA VAL A 139 -1.87 -1.54 17.22
C VAL A 139 -1.87 -3.04 17.53
N GLU A 140 -0.84 -3.53 18.22
CA GLU A 140 -0.89 -4.87 18.80
C GLU A 140 -1.86 -4.85 19.99
N SER A 141 -3.08 -5.31 19.76
CA SER A 141 -3.98 -5.75 20.82
C SER A 141 -3.93 -7.27 20.90
N GLU A 142 -4.00 -7.81 22.11
CA GLU A 142 -3.78 -9.21 22.47
C GLU A 142 -4.26 -10.24 21.43
N GLY A 143 -3.30 -10.88 20.74
CA GLY A 143 -3.51 -12.14 20.01
C GLY A 143 -3.85 -12.05 18.51
N ASP A 144 -4.46 -10.96 18.04
CA ASP A 144 -4.83 -10.78 16.63
C ASP A 144 -4.42 -9.39 16.13
N LYS A 145 -3.61 -9.35 15.05
CA LYS A 145 -3.04 -8.11 14.50
C LYS A 145 -4.13 -7.26 13.83
N GLU A 146 -4.74 -6.36 14.57
CA GLU A 146 -5.66 -5.36 14.03
C GLU A 146 -4.90 -4.16 13.42
N VAL A 147 -5.22 -3.84 12.17
CA VAL A 147 -4.63 -2.70 11.44
C VAL A 147 -5.56 -1.50 11.60
N VAL A 148 -5.24 -0.62 12.55
CA VAL A 148 -6.00 0.61 12.76
C VAL A 148 -5.52 1.67 11.77
N VAL A 149 -6.41 2.10 10.88
CA VAL A 149 -6.22 3.29 10.04
C VAL A 149 -6.47 4.51 10.92
N ASP A 150 -5.42 5.30 11.14
CA ASP A 150 -5.47 6.49 11.97
C ASP A 150 -5.44 7.70 11.03
N ASP A 151 -6.56 8.41 10.92
CA ASP A 151 -6.67 9.67 10.15
C ASP A 151 -5.95 10.85 10.85
N GLY A 152 -5.25 10.60 11.97
CA GLY A 152 -4.53 11.58 12.76
C GLY A 152 -3.19 12.05 12.16
N LYS A 153 -3.18 13.31 11.68
CA LYS A 153 -2.02 14.15 11.30
C LYS A 153 -0.84 13.37 10.71
N ALA A 154 -0.89 13.12 9.40
CA ALA A 154 0.31 12.89 8.60
C ALA A 154 1.39 13.89 9.03
N SER A 155 2.58 13.39 9.41
CA SER A 155 3.67 14.26 9.83
C SER A 155 3.94 15.26 8.71
N GLN A 156 3.60 16.53 8.92
CA GLN A 156 3.87 17.62 7.98
C GLN A 156 5.38 17.93 7.98
N LYS A 157 6.21 16.93 7.71
CA LYS A 157 7.61 17.14 7.36
C LYS A 157 7.60 17.77 5.98
N THR A 158 7.74 19.08 5.93
CA THR A 158 7.94 19.80 4.68
C THR A 158 9.36 19.54 4.19
N CYS A 159 9.48 18.89 3.04
CA CYS A 159 10.78 18.68 2.39
C CYS A 159 11.46 20.02 2.06
N THR A 160 12.79 20.03 1.96
CA THR A 160 13.53 21.17 1.37
C THR A 160 13.30 21.25 -0.14
N ASP A 161 13.70 22.35 -0.78
CA ASP A 161 13.65 22.49 -2.24
C ASP A 161 14.51 21.43 -2.94
N GLU A 162 15.68 21.13 -2.40
CA GLU A 162 16.60 20.12 -2.91
C GLU A 162 16.00 18.73 -2.82
N GLU A 163 15.34 18.40 -1.69
CA GLU A 163 14.63 17.15 -1.51
C GLU A 163 13.44 17.02 -2.47
N ARG A 164 12.63 18.08 -2.61
CA ARG A 164 11.54 18.12 -3.60
C ARG A 164 12.07 17.84 -5.00
N LYS A 165 13.11 18.56 -5.41
CA LYS A 165 13.72 18.40 -6.74
C LYS A 165 14.22 16.97 -6.95
N LYS A 166 14.91 16.39 -5.96
CA LYS A 166 15.38 15.00 -6.03
C LYS A 166 14.23 14.01 -6.21
N VAL A 167 13.13 14.18 -5.49
CA VAL A 167 11.94 13.32 -5.63
C VAL A 167 11.31 13.48 -7.02
N GLN A 168 11.18 14.72 -7.52
CA GLN A 168 10.69 15.00 -8.87
C GLN A 168 11.56 14.33 -9.95
N ASP A 169 12.87 14.51 -9.87
CA ASP A 169 13.82 13.95 -10.84
C ASP A 169 13.78 12.41 -10.82
N THR A 170 13.71 11.80 -9.63
CA THR A 170 13.63 10.34 -9.49
C THR A 170 12.33 9.77 -10.07
N ILE A 171 11.19 10.42 -9.79
CA ILE A 171 9.89 10.01 -10.34
C ILE A 171 9.87 10.22 -11.86
N THR A 172 10.40 11.34 -12.34
CA THR A 172 10.47 11.63 -13.77
C THR A 172 11.29 10.58 -14.50
N ALA A 173 12.46 10.22 -13.97
CA ALA A 173 13.28 9.15 -14.51
C ALA A 173 12.54 7.81 -14.55
N TYR A 174 11.83 7.45 -13.47
CA TYR A 174 11.01 6.23 -13.45
C TYR A 174 9.88 6.28 -14.48
N VAL A 175 9.13 7.38 -14.58
CA VAL A 175 8.03 7.51 -15.54
C VAL A 175 8.55 7.38 -16.98
N GLN A 176 9.67 8.03 -17.29
CA GLN A 176 10.35 7.99 -18.60
C GLN A 176 10.93 6.61 -18.94
N SER A 177 11.30 5.81 -17.94
CA SER A 177 11.93 4.49 -18.17
C SER A 177 10.95 3.40 -18.60
N GLY A 178 9.67 3.69 -18.85
CA GLY A 178 8.77 2.69 -19.39
C GLY A 178 7.86 3.23 -20.48
N PRO A 179 6.79 2.50 -20.83
CA PRO A 179 6.04 2.70 -22.06
C PRO A 179 5.50 4.11 -22.14
N ASN A 180 5.80 4.78 -23.26
CA ASN A 180 5.60 6.21 -23.49
C ASN A 180 4.33 6.74 -22.81
N PHE A 181 4.49 7.36 -21.65
CA PHE A 181 3.54 8.36 -21.20
C PHE A 181 3.84 9.61 -22.01
N LYS A 182 2.88 10.06 -22.81
CA LYS A 182 2.84 11.49 -23.15
C LYS A 182 2.46 12.23 -21.87
N VAL A 183 3.42 12.42 -20.95
CA VAL A 183 3.18 13.20 -19.75
C VAL A 183 3.18 14.66 -20.19
N ASN A 184 2.02 15.30 -20.15
CA ASN A 184 1.97 16.75 -20.19
C ASN A 184 2.22 17.25 -18.76
N VAL A 185 3.45 17.11 -18.25
CA VAL A 185 3.87 17.88 -17.07
C VAL A 185 4.22 19.25 -17.60
N ALA A 186 3.30 20.20 -17.49
CA ALA A 186 3.66 21.59 -17.71
C ALA A 186 4.75 21.95 -16.68
N PRO A 187 5.88 22.57 -17.10
CA PRO A 187 6.84 23.09 -16.15
C PRO A 187 6.15 24.16 -15.30
N VAL A 188 6.01 23.90 -14.00
CA VAL A 188 5.31 24.82 -13.09
C VAL A 188 6.24 26.00 -12.79
N ALA A 189 6.13 27.05 -13.59
CA ALA A 189 6.63 28.38 -13.24
C ALA A 189 5.55 29.08 -12.39
N GLY A 190 5.83 29.26 -11.09
CA GLY A 190 5.11 30.19 -10.21
C GLY A 190 3.71 29.77 -9.78
N ALA A 191 3.55 29.51 -8.47
CA ALA A 191 2.24 29.49 -7.82
C ALA A 191 1.56 30.88 -7.88
N PRO A 192 0.22 30.94 -7.82
CA PRO A 192 -0.41 31.03 -6.51
C PRO A 192 -1.60 30.08 -6.29
N ALA A 193 -2.02 30.05 -5.02
CA ALA A 193 -2.97 29.17 -4.36
C ALA A 193 -4.41 29.20 -4.92
N GLY A 194 -5.10 28.06 -4.79
CA GLY A 194 -6.56 27.96 -4.94
C GLY A 194 -7.01 26.51 -4.94
N GLY A 195 -7.65 26.07 -3.86
CA GLY A 195 -7.95 24.67 -3.60
C GLY A 195 -9.02 24.05 -4.51
N ALA A 196 -8.89 22.73 -4.70
CA ALA A 196 -10.00 21.81 -4.81
C ALA A 196 -9.48 20.42 -4.40
N ALA A 197 -9.91 19.93 -3.25
CA ALA A 197 -9.68 18.56 -2.84
C ALA A 197 -10.39 17.61 -3.82
N PRO A 198 -9.74 16.57 -4.36
CA PRO A 198 -10.47 15.50 -5.03
C PRO A 198 -11.30 14.76 -3.97
N ALA A 199 -12.61 14.69 -4.23
CA ALA A 199 -13.59 14.03 -3.39
C ALA A 199 -13.16 12.60 -3.02
N ALA A 200 -13.18 12.32 -1.72
CA ALA A 200 -13.16 10.97 -1.20
C ALA A 200 -14.36 10.20 -1.78
N ALA A 201 -14.09 9.05 -2.39
CA ALA A 201 -15.13 8.10 -2.72
C ALA A 201 -15.82 7.66 -1.42
N PRO A 202 -17.17 7.66 -1.34
CA PRO A 202 -17.86 7.28 -0.12
C PRO A 202 -17.64 5.80 0.17
N ALA A 203 -17.18 5.52 1.40
CA ALA A 203 -17.21 4.20 1.98
C ALA A 203 -18.65 3.67 1.98
N ALA A 204 -18.85 2.50 1.37
CA ALA A 204 -20.12 1.80 1.42
C ALA A 204 -20.40 1.37 2.87
N ALA A 205 -21.41 1.96 3.48
CA ALA A 205 -21.97 1.50 4.75
C ALA A 205 -22.60 0.09 4.56
N PRO A 206 -22.52 -0.80 5.55
CA PRO A 206 -23.19 -2.09 5.49
C PRO A 206 -24.71 -1.88 5.51
N ALA A 207 -25.40 -2.40 4.50
CA ALA A 207 -26.85 -2.40 4.44
C ALA A 207 -27.44 -3.22 5.59
N ALA A 208 -28.18 -2.55 6.47
CA ALA A 208 -29.05 -3.17 7.45
C ALA A 208 -30.07 -4.08 6.75
N ALA A 209 -30.16 -5.33 7.22
CA ALA A 209 -31.15 -6.29 6.78
C ALA A 209 -32.57 -5.72 6.98
N LYS A 210 -33.33 -5.65 5.88
CA LYS A 210 -34.76 -5.33 5.90
C LYS A 210 -35.52 -6.36 6.73
N ALA A 211 -36.20 -5.88 7.76
CA ALA A 211 -37.25 -6.61 8.46
C ALA A 211 -38.36 -7.01 7.48
N ALA A 212 -38.74 -8.28 7.51
CA ALA A 212 -39.92 -8.81 6.84
C ALA A 212 -41.20 -8.36 7.59
N PRO A 213 -42.31 -8.05 6.89
CA PRO A 213 -43.54 -7.64 7.52
C PRO A 213 -44.29 -8.81 8.17
N ALA A 214 -44.90 -8.50 9.32
CA ALA A 214 -45.74 -9.38 10.12
C ALA A 214 -46.99 -9.86 9.35
N ALA A 215 -47.28 -11.16 9.46
CA ALA A 215 -48.60 -11.71 9.16
C ALA A 215 -48.95 -12.82 10.17
N ALA A 216 -49.98 -12.52 10.97
CA ALA A 216 -51.03 -13.37 11.52
C ALA A 216 -50.71 -14.79 12.03
N ALA A 217 -50.97 -15.02 13.33
CA ALA A 217 -51.96 -16.02 13.77
C ALA A 217 -52.13 -15.97 15.30
N ALA A 218 -53.35 -15.65 15.76
CA ALA A 218 -53.82 -16.01 17.08
C ALA A 218 -54.03 -17.53 17.16
N PRO A 219 -53.99 -18.11 18.37
CA PRO A 219 -55.15 -18.92 18.74
C PRO A 219 -55.62 -18.64 20.16
N ALA A 220 -56.92 -18.36 20.27
CA ALA A 220 -57.70 -18.56 21.48
C ALA A 220 -58.28 -19.98 21.50
N ALA A 221 -58.67 -20.42 22.69
CA ALA A 221 -59.44 -21.62 23.02
C ALA A 221 -58.65 -22.91 23.32
N THR A 222 -58.14 -22.99 24.55
CA THR A 222 -58.03 -24.26 25.29
C THR A 222 -59.42 -24.64 25.81
N GLY A 223 -60.09 -25.54 25.10
CA GLY A 223 -61.23 -26.29 25.59
C GLY A 223 -60.89 -27.78 25.53
N SER A 224 -60.68 -28.41 26.70
CA SER A 224 -60.77 -29.86 26.81
C SER A 224 -61.31 -30.21 28.20
N THR A 225 -62.59 -30.58 28.18
CA THR A 225 -63.36 -31.20 29.27
C THR A 225 -62.85 -32.62 29.52
N THR A 226 -62.89 -33.09 30.78
CA THR A 226 -63.20 -34.46 31.29
C THR A 226 -62.58 -34.64 32.70
N VAL A 227 -63.31 -34.41 33.80
CA VAL A 227 -64.13 -35.37 34.64
C VAL A 227 -63.23 -36.16 35.63
N VAL A 228 -63.35 -36.03 36.96
CA VAL A 228 -64.19 -36.82 37.92
C VAL A 228 -63.96 -36.29 39.37
N PRO A 229 -64.90 -36.47 40.34
CA PRO A 229 -65.20 -35.52 41.41
C PRO A 229 -64.67 -35.89 42.81
N LYS A 230 -64.92 -34.98 43.76
CA LYS A 230 -64.77 -35.15 45.20
C LYS A 230 -66.13 -35.48 45.81
N SER A 231 -66.23 -36.63 46.50
CA SER A 231 -67.27 -36.89 47.50
C SER A 231 -66.66 -37.66 48.68
N GLN A 232 -66.66 -37.01 49.84
CA GLN A 232 -67.45 -37.54 50.96
C GLN A 232 -68.90 -37.10 50.74
#